data_AF-U4T9D8-F1
#
_entry.id   AF-U4T9D8-F1
#
_cell.length_a   1.000
_cell.length_b   1.000
_cell.length_c   1.000
_cell.angle_alpha   90.00
_cell.angle_beta   90.00
_cell.angle_gamma   90.00
#
_symmetry.space_group_name_H-M   'P 1'
#
loop_
_entity.id
_entity.type
_entity.pdbx_description
1 polymer ?
#
loop_
_entity_poly.entity_id
_entity_poly.type
_entity_poly.pdbx_seq_one_letter_code
_entity_poly.pdbx_strand_id
1 'polypeptide(L)'
;MKTIEEKISQAEYIIYQFELEDLGTAFAILNEVIADNRATDLEIADALSLKGLIVAGPAPCHTEYEEDETGLIYYLQALKHNPYHLGSLLNIIHSFTEHDMRQPFTRENAPAFIKAYEVLRDDLYDSLDENGRNYLLRFSDTYDRFKQERL
;
A
#
# COMPACT_ATOMS: atom_id res chain seq x y z
N MET A 1 6.68 -19.24 -20.46
CA MET A 1 6.95 -18.04 -19.64
C MET A 1 5.61 -17.56 -19.13
N LYS A 2 5.46 -17.36 -17.81
CA LYS A 2 4.18 -16.91 -17.24
C LYS A 2 3.83 -15.50 -17.73
N THR A 3 2.53 -15.20 -17.86
CA THR A 3 2.03 -13.84 -18.12
C THR A 3 2.21 -12.96 -16.87
N ILE A 4 2.04 -11.64 -17.02
CA ILE A 4 2.09 -10.71 -15.87
C ILE A 4 0.96 -11.03 -14.88
N GLU A 5 -0.26 -11.19 -15.38
CA GLU A 5 -1.43 -11.58 -14.57
C GLU A 5 -1.21 -12.88 -13.80
N GLU A 6 -0.61 -13.91 -14.43
CA GLU A 6 -0.29 -15.18 -13.76
C GLU A 6 0.75 -15.01 -12.65
N LYS A 7 1.71 -14.08 -12.82
CA LYS A 7 2.71 -13.77 -11.79
C LYS A 7 2.09 -13.05 -10.61
N ILE A 8 1.26 -12.03 -10.86
CA ILE A 8 0.53 -11.29 -9.82
C ILE A 8 -0.37 -12.25 -9.03
N SER A 9 -1.20 -13.04 -9.73
CA SER A 9 -2.07 -14.03 -9.10
C SER A 9 -1.31 -15.04 -8.24
N GLN A 10 -0.13 -15.47 -8.70
CA GLN A 10 0.71 -16.37 -7.92
C GLN A 10 1.25 -15.71 -6.65
N ALA A 11 1.73 -14.47 -6.74
CA ALA A 11 2.21 -13.72 -5.58
C ALA A 11 1.08 -13.47 -4.57
N GLU A 12 -0.09 -13.05 -5.04
CA GLU A 12 -1.29 -12.88 -4.21
C GLU A 12 -1.66 -14.15 -3.47
N TYR A 13 -1.69 -15.29 -4.17
CA TYR A 13 -1.99 -16.57 -3.56
C TYR A 13 -1.03 -16.87 -2.38
N ILE A 14 0.28 -16.69 -2.59
CA ILE A 14 1.29 -16.89 -1.55
C ILE A 14 1.05 -15.95 -0.36
N ILE A 15 0.81 -14.66 -0.62
CA ILE A 15 0.56 -13.65 0.41
C ILE A 15 -0.67 -14.03 1.25
N TYR A 16 -1.77 -14.47 0.62
CA TYR A 16 -3.02 -14.80 1.30
C TYR A 16 -3.00 -16.15 2.02
N GLN A 17 -2.06 -17.06 1.71
CA GLN A 17 -1.83 -18.25 2.54
C GLN A 17 -1.09 -17.91 3.85
N PHE A 18 -0.49 -16.72 3.96
CA PHE A 18 0.31 -16.28 5.12
C PHE A 18 1.48 -17.23 5.47
N GLU A 19 2.01 -17.93 4.48
CA GLU A 19 3.19 -18.80 4.64
C GLU A 19 4.45 -17.93 4.65
N LEU A 20 4.91 -17.55 5.85
CA LEU A 20 6.03 -16.63 6.04
C LEU A 20 7.31 -17.03 5.28
N GLU A 21 7.56 -18.33 5.14
CA GLU A 21 8.72 -18.88 4.43
C GLU A 21 8.72 -18.54 2.94
N ASP A 22 7.55 -18.33 2.34
CA ASP A 22 7.37 -18.11 0.91
C ASP A 22 7.15 -16.63 0.54
N LEU A 23 7.06 -15.72 1.51
CA LEU A 23 6.88 -14.30 1.24
C LEU A 23 8.05 -13.69 0.48
N GLY A 24 9.28 -14.16 0.70
CA GLY A 24 10.44 -13.77 -0.11
C GLY A 24 10.29 -14.18 -1.58
N THR A 25 9.66 -15.33 -1.84
CA THR A 25 9.34 -15.79 -3.20
C THR A 25 8.29 -14.89 -3.84
N ALA A 26 7.21 -14.57 -3.12
CA ALA A 26 6.20 -13.62 -3.61
C ALA A 26 6.84 -12.26 -3.94
N PHE A 27 7.66 -11.73 -3.05
CA PHE A 27 8.36 -10.47 -3.25
C PHE A 27 9.25 -10.47 -4.50
N ALA A 28 9.99 -11.56 -4.73
CA ALA A 28 10.80 -11.74 -5.93
C ALA A 28 9.96 -11.78 -7.22
N ILE A 29 8.82 -12.49 -7.20
CA ILE A 29 7.89 -12.53 -8.34
C ILE A 29 7.38 -11.12 -8.67
N LEU A 30 7.03 -10.33 -7.66
CA LEU A 30 6.57 -8.95 -7.83
C LEU A 30 7.68 -8.05 -8.40
N ASN A 31 8.94 -8.25 -8.00
CA ASN A 31 10.09 -7.58 -8.61
C ASN A 31 10.23 -7.89 -10.10
N GLU A 32 9.98 -9.13 -10.51
CA GLU A 32 9.96 -9.47 -11.93
C GLU A 32 8.84 -8.77 -12.70
N VAL A 33 7.66 -8.58 -12.09
CA VAL A 33 6.55 -7.82 -12.71
C VAL A 33 6.95 -6.37 -12.93
N ILE A 34 7.51 -5.72 -11.90
CA ILE A 34 7.91 -4.30 -11.96
C ILE A 34 9.00 -4.06 -13.01
N ALA A 35 9.92 -5.01 -13.20
CA ALA A 35 11.01 -4.91 -14.16
C ALA A 35 10.61 -5.30 -15.60
N ASP A 36 9.43 -5.90 -15.81
CA ASP A 36 9.00 -6.37 -17.13
C ASP A 36 8.44 -5.22 -17.96
N ASN A 37 9.03 -4.97 -19.13
CA ASN A 37 8.61 -3.89 -20.01
C ASN A 37 7.23 -4.08 -20.65
N ARG A 38 6.59 -5.24 -20.45
CA ARG A 38 5.23 -5.54 -20.90
C ARG A 38 4.18 -5.22 -19.84
N ALA A 39 4.57 -5.01 -18.60
CA ALA A 39 3.64 -4.66 -17.52
C ALA A 39 3.06 -3.26 -17.75
N THR A 40 1.76 -3.13 -17.55
CA THR A 40 1.03 -1.87 -17.56
C THR A 40 1.21 -1.12 -16.24
N ASP A 41 0.91 0.18 -16.22
CA ASP A 41 0.94 0.96 -14.98
C ASP A 41 -0.01 0.39 -13.90
N LEU A 42 -1.15 -0.17 -14.29
CA LEU A 42 -2.08 -0.81 -13.35
C LEU A 42 -1.43 -2.05 -12.71
N GLU A 43 -0.83 -2.93 -13.51
CA GLU A 43 -0.15 -4.14 -13.02
C GLU A 43 1.08 -3.79 -12.16
N ILE A 44 1.82 -2.74 -12.50
CA ILE A 44 2.93 -2.25 -11.69
C ILE A 44 2.41 -1.69 -10.35
N ALA A 45 1.30 -0.94 -10.37
CA ALA A 45 0.66 -0.44 -9.15
C ALA A 45 0.19 -1.59 -8.25
N ASP A 46 -0.45 -2.61 -8.80
CA ASP A 46 -0.88 -3.81 -8.07
C ASP A 46 0.34 -4.51 -7.45
N ALA A 47 1.41 -4.70 -8.22
CA ALA A 47 2.61 -5.38 -7.75
C ALA A 47 3.30 -4.60 -6.62
N LEU A 48 3.43 -3.28 -6.74
CA LEU A 48 3.94 -2.41 -5.68
C LEU A 48 3.03 -2.45 -4.45
N SER A 49 1.71 -2.41 -4.63
CA SER A 49 0.76 -2.51 -3.51
C SER A 49 0.91 -3.83 -2.76
N LEU A 50 1.14 -4.95 -3.45
CA LEU A 50 1.37 -6.25 -2.82
C LEU A 50 2.73 -6.34 -2.11
N LYS A 51 3.79 -5.72 -2.65
CA LYS A 51 5.08 -5.59 -1.93
C LYS A 51 4.91 -4.82 -0.63
N GLY A 52 4.17 -3.72 -0.67
CA GLY A 52 3.81 -2.95 0.52
C GLY A 52 3.08 -3.81 1.55
N LEU A 53 2.14 -4.67 1.13
CA LEU A 53 1.39 -5.56 2.01
C LEU A 53 2.29 -6.60 2.70
N ILE A 54 3.27 -7.17 1.98
CA ILE A 54 4.26 -8.09 2.56
C ILE A 54 5.06 -7.39 3.68
N VAL A 55 5.51 -6.17 3.42
CA VAL A 55 6.36 -5.39 4.34
C VAL A 55 5.57 -4.88 5.54
N ALA A 56 4.39 -4.32 5.31
CA ALA A 56 3.53 -3.69 6.31
C ALA A 56 3.03 -4.66 7.40
N GLY A 57 3.01 -5.96 7.12
CA GLY A 57 2.50 -6.96 8.05
C GLY A 57 3.52 -8.04 8.37
N PRO A 58 3.54 -9.13 7.59
CA PRO A 58 4.15 -10.38 8.00
C PRO A 58 5.68 -10.43 7.91
N ALA A 59 6.31 -9.60 7.08
CA ALA A 59 7.75 -9.69 6.82
C ALA A 59 8.40 -8.34 6.50
N PRO A 60 8.50 -7.42 7.49
CA PRO A 60 9.16 -6.13 7.31
C PRO A 60 10.63 -6.27 6.89
N CYS A 61 11.29 -7.38 7.22
CA CYS A 61 12.66 -7.68 6.81
C CYS A 61 12.87 -7.82 5.30
N HIS A 62 11.81 -7.92 4.50
CA HIS A 62 11.90 -7.91 3.03
C HIS A 62 11.90 -6.51 2.43
N THR A 63 11.78 -5.45 3.22
CA THR A 63 11.85 -4.09 2.69
C THR A 63 13.21 -3.82 2.02
N GLU A 64 13.16 -3.15 0.87
CA GLU A 64 14.32 -2.59 0.17
C GLU A 64 14.68 -1.18 0.69
N TYR A 65 13.93 -0.67 1.68
CA TYR A 65 14.07 0.66 2.26
C TYR A 65 14.23 0.56 3.78
N GLU A 66 15.44 0.83 4.28
CA GLU A 66 15.76 0.74 5.71
C GLU A 66 14.95 1.72 6.57
N GLU A 67 14.47 2.82 5.97
CA GLU A 67 13.68 3.85 6.62
C GLU A 67 12.17 3.55 6.72
N ASP A 68 11.68 2.51 6.04
CA ASP A 68 10.25 2.19 5.95
C ASP A 68 9.98 0.70 6.17
N GLU A 69 9.68 0.37 7.42
CA GLU A 69 9.22 -0.96 7.81
C GLU A 69 7.68 -1.09 7.74
N THR A 70 6.97 -0.01 7.35
CA THR A 70 5.49 0.02 7.25
C THR A 70 4.98 -0.26 5.85
N GLY A 71 5.89 -0.38 4.87
CA GLY A 71 5.56 -0.57 3.46
C GLY A 71 4.98 0.68 2.77
N LEU A 72 4.97 1.82 3.47
CA LEU A 72 4.41 3.08 2.99
C LEU A 72 5.02 3.52 1.65
N ILE A 73 6.33 3.40 1.48
CA ILE A 73 7.05 3.74 0.25
C ILE A 73 6.48 2.99 -0.95
N TYR A 74 6.17 1.71 -0.81
CA TYR A 74 5.62 0.94 -1.92
C TYR A 74 4.23 1.43 -2.32
N TYR A 75 3.37 1.76 -1.35
CA TYR A 75 2.06 2.33 -1.65
C TYR A 75 2.18 3.71 -2.31
N LEU A 76 3.10 4.56 -1.85
CA LEU A 76 3.37 5.85 -2.47
C LEU A 76 3.89 5.70 -3.92
N GLN A 77 4.71 4.68 -4.18
CA GLN A 77 5.17 4.36 -5.53
C GLN A 77 4.02 3.82 -6.40
N ALA A 78 3.17 2.95 -5.87
CA ALA A 78 1.99 2.44 -6.58
C ALA A 78 1.08 3.59 -7.06
N LEU A 79 0.85 4.61 -6.22
CA LEU A 79 0.05 5.78 -6.59
C LEU A 79 0.67 6.67 -7.68
N LYS A 80 1.97 6.52 -7.99
CA LYS A 80 2.58 7.20 -9.15
C LYS A 80 2.14 6.57 -10.47
N HIS A 81 1.80 5.28 -10.45
CA HIS A 81 1.32 4.53 -11.62
C HIS A 81 -0.21 4.54 -11.70
N ASN A 82 -0.90 4.39 -10.56
CA ASN A 82 -2.35 4.48 -10.48
C ASN A 82 -2.80 5.30 -9.25
N PRO A 83 -3.10 6.60 -9.43
CA PRO A 83 -3.52 7.48 -8.32
C PRO A 83 -4.81 7.05 -7.62
N TYR A 84 -5.62 6.21 -8.27
CA TYR A 84 -6.90 5.70 -7.77
C TYR A 84 -6.82 4.23 -7.33
N HIS A 85 -5.61 3.68 -7.17
CA HIS A 85 -5.45 2.30 -6.74
C HIS A 85 -5.98 2.11 -5.31
N LEU A 86 -7.14 1.48 -5.19
CA LEU A 86 -7.90 1.39 -3.95
C LEU A 86 -7.12 0.73 -2.80
N GLY A 87 -6.42 -0.37 -3.06
CA GLY A 87 -5.63 -1.09 -2.04
C GLY A 87 -4.55 -0.20 -1.42
N SER A 88 -3.69 0.39 -2.24
CA SER A 88 -2.67 1.36 -1.81
C SER A 88 -3.24 2.57 -1.06
N LEU A 89 -4.37 3.14 -1.51
CA LEU A 89 -5.00 4.26 -0.80
C LEU A 89 -5.43 3.86 0.61
N LEU A 90 -6.11 2.71 0.76
CA LEU A 90 -6.53 2.17 2.06
C LEU A 90 -5.32 1.80 2.93
N ASN A 91 -4.26 1.23 2.35
CA ASN A 91 -3.07 0.87 3.11
C ASN A 91 -2.25 2.09 3.52
N ILE A 92 -2.23 3.18 2.73
CA ILE A 92 -1.60 4.44 3.14
C ILE A 92 -2.30 4.98 4.39
N ILE A 93 -3.63 5.05 4.43
CA ILE A 93 -4.28 5.48 5.68
C ILE A 93 -4.03 4.51 6.84
N HIS A 94 -3.88 3.21 6.55
CA HIS A 94 -3.52 2.23 7.58
C HIS A 94 -2.14 2.48 8.20
N SER A 95 -1.16 2.91 7.41
CA SER A 95 0.23 3.13 7.84
C SER A 95 0.41 4.27 8.86
N PHE A 96 -0.65 4.99 9.24
CA PHE A 96 -0.58 6.15 10.16
C PHE A 96 -1.26 5.87 11.51
N THR A 97 -1.10 4.65 12.02
CA THR A 97 -1.47 4.36 13.41
C THR A 97 -0.55 5.09 14.40
N GLU A 98 -0.96 5.19 15.67
CA GLU A 98 -0.07 5.73 16.72
C GLU A 98 1.26 4.97 16.84
N HIS A 99 1.28 3.68 16.49
CA HIS A 99 2.48 2.86 16.52
C HIS A 99 3.42 3.23 15.37
N ASP A 100 2.90 3.29 14.15
CA ASP A 100 3.67 3.51 12.94
C ASP A 100 4.20 4.95 12.84
N MET A 101 3.46 5.91 13.39
CA MET A 101 3.86 7.31 13.50
C MET A 101 5.09 7.54 14.40
N ARG A 102 5.61 6.50 15.06
CA ARG A 102 6.92 6.54 15.75
C ARG A 102 8.08 6.54 14.75
N GLN A 103 7.88 6.02 13.54
CA GLN A 103 8.88 6.06 12.49
C GLN A 103 8.96 7.48 11.91
N PRO A 104 10.17 8.09 11.84
CA PRO A 104 10.34 9.42 11.27
C PRO A 104 9.79 9.53 9.86
N PHE A 105 10.05 8.51 9.02
CA PHE A 105 9.60 8.47 7.63
C PHE A 105 8.07 8.58 7.54
N THR A 106 7.34 7.74 8.26
CA THR A 106 5.87 7.77 8.29
C THR A 106 5.35 9.14 8.71
N ARG A 107 5.87 9.70 9.81
CA ARG A 107 5.44 11.01 10.31
C ARG A 107 5.67 12.15 9.31
N GLU A 108 6.80 12.14 8.63
CA GLU A 108 7.13 13.15 7.60
C GLU A 108 6.24 13.04 6.36
N ASN A 109 5.57 11.90 6.16
CA ASN A 109 4.68 11.66 5.04
C ASN A 109 3.18 11.86 5.37
N ALA A 110 2.83 12.57 6.44
CA ALA A 110 1.44 12.95 6.76
C ALA A 110 0.66 13.61 5.59
N PRO A 111 1.27 14.41 4.68
CA PRO A 111 0.61 14.85 3.45
C PRO A 111 0.04 13.72 2.59
N ALA A 112 0.72 12.57 2.54
CA ALA A 112 0.26 11.44 1.76
C ALA A 112 -0.99 10.79 2.37
N PHE A 113 -1.06 10.72 3.70
CA PHE A 113 -2.28 10.33 4.40
C PHE A 113 -3.44 11.25 4.03
N ILE A 114 -3.25 12.57 4.13
CA ILE A 114 -4.28 13.56 3.81
C ILE A 114 -4.81 13.34 2.40
N LYS A 115 -3.89 13.21 1.43
CA LYS A 115 -4.23 13.02 0.03
C LYS A 115 -4.98 11.71 -0.21
N ALA A 116 -4.53 10.61 0.38
CA ALA A 116 -5.19 9.31 0.25
C ALA A 116 -6.61 9.34 0.85
N TYR A 117 -6.75 9.96 2.02
CA TYR A 117 -8.04 10.15 2.68
C TYR A 117 -9.01 10.97 1.81
N GLU A 118 -8.54 12.08 1.23
CA GLU A 118 -9.35 12.95 0.35
C GLU A 118 -9.79 12.20 -0.91
N VAL A 119 -8.90 11.45 -1.57
CA VAL A 119 -9.29 10.63 -2.75
C VAL A 119 -10.33 9.57 -2.36
N LEU A 120 -10.15 8.87 -1.24
CA LEU A 120 -11.11 7.87 -0.77
C LEU A 120 -12.47 8.48 -0.39
N ARG A 121 -12.48 9.67 0.22
CA ARG A 121 -13.70 10.35 0.68
C ARG A 121 -14.43 11.05 -0.46
N ASP A 122 -13.71 11.71 -1.34
CA ASP A 122 -14.29 12.66 -2.30
C ASP A 122 -14.48 12.01 -3.68
N ASP A 123 -13.55 11.13 -4.09
CA ASP A 123 -13.56 10.55 -5.44
C ASP A 123 -14.06 9.10 -5.47
N LEU A 124 -13.73 8.30 -4.44
CA LEU A 124 -13.97 6.84 -4.44
C LEU A 124 -14.97 6.33 -3.39
N TYR A 125 -15.62 7.22 -2.64
CA TYR A 125 -16.48 6.83 -1.51
C TYR A 125 -17.62 5.87 -1.90
N ASP A 126 -18.22 6.11 -3.07
CA ASP A 126 -19.29 5.26 -3.59
C ASP A 126 -18.78 3.87 -4.04
N SER A 127 -17.49 3.76 -4.40
CA SER A 127 -16.83 2.50 -4.73
C SER A 127 -16.43 1.67 -3.51
N LEU A 128 -16.43 2.26 -2.31
CA LEU A 128 -16.19 1.54 -1.06
C LEU A 128 -17.42 0.75 -0.64
N ASP A 129 -17.20 -0.48 -0.17
CA ASP A 129 -18.22 -1.23 0.56
C ASP A 129 -18.41 -0.66 1.98
N GLU A 130 -19.36 -1.23 2.73
CA GLU A 130 -19.64 -0.77 4.10
C GLU A 130 -18.41 -0.84 5.01
N ASN A 131 -17.58 -1.89 4.85
CA ASN A 131 -16.36 -2.06 5.62
C ASN A 131 -15.33 -0.97 5.29
N GLY A 132 -15.11 -0.68 4.00
CA GLY A 132 -14.21 0.37 3.55
C GLY A 132 -14.65 1.76 4.01
N ARG A 133 -15.95 2.06 3.96
CA ARG A 133 -16.50 3.34 4.47
C ARG A 133 -16.33 3.46 5.98
N ASN A 134 -16.66 2.41 6.73
CA ASN A 134 -16.45 2.37 8.17
C ASN A 134 -14.97 2.48 8.54
N TYR A 135 -14.10 1.87 7.75
CA TYR A 135 -12.66 1.96 7.90
C TYR A 135 -12.17 3.40 7.72
N LEU A 136 -12.58 4.07 6.64
CA LEU A 136 -12.26 5.47 6.40
C LEU A 136 -12.76 6.40 7.53
N LEU A 137 -13.94 6.15 8.07
CA LEU A 137 -14.49 6.94 9.18
C LEU A 137 -13.64 6.85 10.45
N ARG A 138 -13.01 5.70 10.74
CA ARG A 138 -12.12 5.53 11.91
C ARG A 138 -10.91 6.45 11.89
N PHE A 139 -10.55 6.95 10.71
CA PHE A 139 -9.39 7.82 10.49
C PHE A 139 -9.76 9.30 10.37
N SER A 140 -11.04 9.67 10.56
CA SER A 140 -11.50 11.07 10.47
C SER A 140 -10.81 11.99 11.48
N ASP A 141 -10.66 11.57 12.74
CA ASP A 141 -9.95 12.36 13.75
C ASP A 141 -8.48 12.58 13.39
N THR A 142 -7.81 11.55 12.85
CA THR A 142 -6.42 11.65 12.37
C THR A 142 -6.32 12.62 11.20
N TYR A 143 -7.28 12.58 10.26
CA TYR A 143 -7.37 13.50 9.15
C TYR A 143 -7.53 14.95 9.63
N ASP A 144 -8.49 15.21 10.51
CA ASP A 144 -8.74 16.54 11.03
C ASP A 144 -7.52 17.10 11.76
N ARG A 145 -6.85 16.26 12.57
CA ARG A 145 -5.59 16.64 13.23
C ARG A 145 -4.51 17.03 12.22
N PHE A 146 -4.21 16.18 11.23
CA PHE A 146 -3.16 16.48 10.26
C PHE A 146 -3.47 17.73 9.42
N LYS A 147 -4.74 17.95 9.05
CA LYS A 147 -5.15 19.19 8.36
C LYS A 147 -4.95 20.43 9.22
N GLN A 148 -5.24 20.36 10.52
CA GLN A 148 -5.06 21.49 11.45
C GLN A 148 -3.59 21.81 11.70
N GLU A 149 -2.74 20.79 11.81
CA GLU A 149 -1.30 20.94 12.03
C GLU A 149 -0.57 21.49 10.80
N ARG A 150 -1.26 21.61 9.64
CA ARG A 150 -0.70 22.01 8.34
C ARG A 150 0.53 21.17 7.95
N LEU A 151 0.49 19.88 8.30
CA LEU A 151 1.48 18.92 7.87
C LEU A 151 1.27 18.55 6.42
#